data_AF-A0A937FG52-F1
#
_entry.id   AF-A0A937FG52-F1
#
_cell.length_a   1.000
_cell.length_b   1.000
_cell.length_c   1.000
_cell.angle_alpha   90.00
_cell.angle_beta   90.00
_cell.angle_gamma   90.00
#
_symmetry.space_group_name_H-M   'P 1'
#
loop_
_entity.id
_entity.type
_entity.pdbx_description
1 polymer ?
#
loop_
_entity_poly.entity_id
_entity_poly.type
_entity_poly.pdbx_seq_one_letter_code
_entity_poly.pdbx_strand_id
1 'polypeptide(L)'
;MDNEEVKKAIELIEDRLDDNKEQTTLSEAEDTELVEFVQDIFVNRNKAILDKNLELIESLYDTNSKYGKWAYEYEERKVKYLNNWAEKQGVKFTEIIPKVIIRRSRGGNDRYSFNIMCNTEYKYIYENLPDIVNSSRIGTYHSLQLTKQEGEWVITKEWYTDPFADSLSLDNIKAESIKQHIISQETRDISDINERRKGAMQYADTYCGAASLPEYGFKYNKNYRDFNPEGGDCANFASQVLHEGGKFKKNSTWNYNKGSATGPWVNADKFTSYMIHSGRASVIAHGSYEKVYKASYKLLPGDFVAYEKKGDITHISVVSGVDSKGYTLVTCHNTDRNNVPWDLGWSDKKIKFWLVRVHY
;
A
#
# COMPACT_ATOMS: atom_id res chain seq x y z
N MET A 1 -4.63 -15.22 -17.51
CA MET A 1 -3.24 -15.37 -17.07
C MET A 1 -3.10 -16.78 -16.53
N ASP A 2 -2.09 -17.52 -16.93
CA ASP A 2 -1.75 -18.76 -16.23
C ASP A 2 -1.21 -18.38 -14.84
N ASN A 3 -1.80 -18.96 -13.81
CA ASN A 3 -1.56 -18.59 -12.41
C ASN A 3 -0.12 -18.96 -11.98
N GLU A 4 0.51 -19.85 -12.74
CA GLU A 4 1.84 -20.39 -12.48
C GLU A 4 2.97 -19.43 -12.88
N GLU A 5 2.82 -18.68 -13.97
CA GLU A 5 3.84 -17.73 -14.44
C GLU A 5 3.93 -16.48 -13.56
N VAL A 6 2.80 -16.07 -12.97
CA VAL A 6 2.75 -14.96 -12.01
C VAL A 6 3.30 -15.35 -10.66
N LYS A 7 3.04 -16.60 -10.21
CA LYS A 7 3.72 -17.14 -9.03
C LYS A 7 5.23 -17.17 -9.21
N LYS A 8 5.74 -17.65 -10.34
CA LYS A 8 7.20 -17.66 -10.61
C LYS A 8 7.82 -16.27 -10.66
N ALA A 9 7.11 -15.28 -11.20
CA ALA A 9 7.59 -13.90 -11.24
C ALA A 9 7.62 -13.25 -9.85
N ILE A 10 6.63 -13.56 -9.01
CA ILE A 10 6.53 -13.14 -7.61
C ILE A 10 7.64 -13.82 -6.78
N GLU A 11 7.81 -15.14 -6.91
CA GLU A 11 8.91 -15.89 -6.27
C GLU A 11 10.30 -15.32 -6.65
N LEU A 12 10.50 -14.87 -7.89
CA LEU A 12 11.75 -14.24 -8.34
C LEU A 12 12.00 -12.83 -7.79
N ILE A 13 10.95 -12.10 -7.41
CA ILE A 13 11.05 -10.81 -6.69
C ILE A 13 11.36 -11.08 -5.21
N GLU A 14 10.75 -12.12 -4.66
CA GLU A 14 10.82 -12.52 -3.25
C GLU A 14 12.15 -13.16 -2.87
N ASP A 15 12.72 -14.03 -3.72
CA ASP A 15 14.04 -14.68 -3.53
C ASP A 15 15.21 -13.68 -3.58
N ARG A 16 14.93 -12.41 -3.91
CA ARG A 16 15.91 -11.30 -3.96
C ARG A 16 15.81 -10.33 -2.78
N LEU A 17 14.93 -10.59 -1.82
CA LEU A 17 14.84 -9.85 -0.55
C LEU A 17 15.79 -10.41 0.54
N ASP A 18 16.45 -11.54 0.29
CA ASP A 18 17.55 -12.02 1.13
C ASP A 18 18.81 -11.17 0.88
N ASP A 19 19.10 -10.28 1.84
CA ASP A 19 20.35 -9.55 1.98
C ASP A 19 21.53 -10.53 2.19
N ASN A 20 22.07 -11.08 1.09
CA ASN A 20 23.49 -11.45 0.91
C ASN A 20 23.65 -12.35 -0.32
N LYS A 21 24.04 -11.78 -1.48
CA LYS A 21 24.96 -12.40 -2.47
C LYS A 21 25.28 -11.48 -3.66
N GLU A 22 26.57 -11.12 -3.69
CA GLU A 22 27.41 -10.54 -4.75
C GLU A 22 26.86 -9.36 -5.57
N GLN A 23 27.45 -8.20 -5.26
CA GLN A 23 27.41 -6.95 -6.02
C GLN A 23 28.01 -7.17 -7.41
N THR A 24 27.26 -6.74 -8.43
CA THR A 24 27.83 -6.40 -9.73
C THR A 24 27.44 -4.94 -9.93
N THR A 25 28.39 -4.05 -9.69
CA THR A 25 28.24 -2.59 -9.84
C THR A 25 28.53 -2.19 -11.28
N LEU A 26 27.75 -1.23 -11.79
CA LEU A 26 27.95 -0.56 -13.07
C LEU A 26 29.24 0.29 -13.03
N SER A 27 29.73 0.75 -14.18
CA SER A 27 30.82 1.73 -14.23
C SER A 27 30.33 3.08 -13.67
N GLU A 28 31.15 3.82 -12.90
CA GLU A 28 30.71 4.98 -12.10
C GLU A 28 29.97 6.09 -12.90
N ALA A 29 30.27 6.27 -14.19
CA ALA A 29 29.65 7.29 -15.03
C ALA A 29 28.36 6.81 -15.73
N GLU A 30 28.34 5.59 -16.29
CA GLU A 30 27.12 4.99 -16.86
C GLU A 30 26.07 4.70 -15.79
N ASP A 31 26.50 4.54 -14.53
CA ASP A 31 25.62 4.42 -13.37
C ASP A 31 24.80 5.71 -13.15
N THR A 32 25.37 6.91 -13.38
CA THR A 32 24.69 8.16 -13.00
C THR A 32 23.54 8.52 -13.94
N GLU A 33 23.76 8.56 -15.27
CA GLU A 33 22.72 8.92 -16.24
C GLU A 33 21.54 7.93 -16.23
N LEU A 34 21.83 6.64 -16.09
CA LEU A 34 20.80 5.61 -16.07
C LEU A 34 20.03 5.58 -14.74
N VAL A 35 20.69 5.88 -13.62
CA VAL A 35 20.03 6.07 -12.32
C VAL A 35 19.11 7.29 -12.36
N GLU A 36 19.56 8.41 -12.92
CA GLU A 36 18.74 9.61 -13.12
C GLU A 36 17.53 9.30 -14.00
N PHE A 37 17.72 8.62 -15.13
CA PHE A 37 16.61 8.20 -15.99
C PHE A 37 15.59 7.31 -15.26
N VAL A 38 16.06 6.36 -14.44
CA VAL A 38 15.17 5.54 -13.61
C VAL A 38 14.39 6.39 -12.61
N GLN A 39 15.01 7.40 -11.97
CA GLN A 39 14.30 8.32 -11.08
C GLN A 39 13.24 9.13 -11.84
N ASP A 40 13.61 9.66 -13.02
CA ASP A 40 12.74 10.45 -13.89
C ASP A 40 11.53 9.66 -14.38
N ILE A 41 11.64 8.35 -14.63
CA ILE A 41 10.49 7.49 -14.94
C ILE A 41 9.41 7.63 -13.85
N PHE A 42 9.77 7.52 -12.57
CA PHE A 42 8.80 7.58 -11.48
C PHE A 42 8.24 9.00 -11.31
N VAL A 43 9.08 10.03 -11.49
CA VAL A 43 8.63 11.43 -11.44
C VAL A 43 7.64 11.72 -12.57
N ASN A 44 7.98 11.36 -13.80
CA ASN A 44 7.17 11.61 -14.99
C ASN A 44 5.83 10.85 -14.95
N ARG A 45 5.82 9.59 -14.51
CA ARG A 45 4.57 8.83 -14.29
C ARG A 45 3.66 9.52 -13.28
N ASN A 46 4.21 9.94 -12.15
CA ASN A 46 3.43 10.58 -11.10
C ASN A 46 2.91 11.95 -11.50
N LYS A 47 3.69 12.72 -12.28
CA LYS A 47 3.20 13.95 -12.93
C LYS A 47 2.08 13.64 -13.93
N ALA A 48 2.24 12.60 -14.74
CA ALA A 48 1.21 12.20 -15.70
C ALA A 48 -0.10 11.75 -15.03
N ILE A 49 -0.05 11.15 -13.83
CA ILE A 49 -1.24 10.86 -13.02
C ILE A 49 -1.98 12.17 -12.65
N LEU A 50 -1.24 13.19 -12.20
CA LEU A 50 -1.81 14.50 -11.83
C LEU A 50 -2.41 15.24 -13.02
N ASP A 51 -1.70 15.24 -14.15
CA ASP A 51 -2.09 15.93 -15.38
C ASP A 51 -3.07 15.12 -16.25
N LYS A 52 -3.35 13.86 -15.87
CA LYS A 52 -4.11 12.87 -16.67
C LYS A 52 -3.51 12.65 -18.07
N ASN A 53 -2.19 12.78 -18.20
CA ASN A 53 -1.47 12.71 -19.46
C ASN A 53 -1.06 11.26 -19.78
N LEU A 54 -1.98 10.49 -20.37
CA LEU A 54 -1.71 9.10 -20.75
C LEU A 54 -0.66 8.95 -21.85
N GLU A 55 -0.52 9.94 -22.74
CA GLU A 55 0.47 9.95 -23.82
C GLU A 55 1.91 9.97 -23.25
N LEU A 56 2.15 10.79 -22.21
CA LEU A 56 3.44 10.81 -21.52
C LEU A 56 3.74 9.45 -20.88
N ILE A 57 2.76 8.77 -20.29
CA ILE A 57 2.97 7.44 -19.71
C ILE A 57 3.30 6.45 -20.81
N GLU A 58 2.51 6.41 -21.89
CA GLU A 58 2.69 5.50 -23.02
C GLU A 58 4.10 5.61 -23.61
N SER A 59 4.62 6.83 -23.76
CA SER A 59 5.96 7.09 -24.32
C SER A 59 7.12 6.44 -23.55
N LEU A 60 6.91 6.07 -22.27
CA LEU A 60 7.94 5.42 -21.45
C LEU A 60 8.05 3.91 -21.73
N TYR A 61 7.10 3.30 -22.45
CA TYR A 61 6.98 1.84 -22.59
C TYR A 61 7.14 1.36 -24.03
N ASP A 62 7.71 0.17 -24.17
CA ASP A 62 7.64 -0.61 -25.41
C ASP A 62 6.27 -1.28 -25.55
N THR A 63 5.30 -0.54 -26.07
CA THR A 63 3.92 -1.03 -26.30
C THR A 63 3.80 -2.00 -27.48
N ASN A 64 4.86 -2.15 -28.28
CA ASN A 64 4.95 -3.17 -29.33
C ASN A 64 5.27 -4.56 -28.76
N SER A 65 5.97 -4.61 -27.63
CA SER A 65 6.20 -5.84 -26.88
C SER A 65 5.01 -6.22 -25.99
N LYS A 66 4.77 -7.51 -25.82
CA LYS A 66 3.73 -8.03 -24.91
C LYS A 66 3.91 -7.54 -23.46
N TYR A 67 5.15 -7.55 -22.96
CA TYR A 67 5.43 -7.22 -21.56
C TYR A 67 5.45 -5.72 -21.30
N GLY A 68 5.98 -4.92 -22.23
CA GLY A 68 5.92 -3.46 -22.13
C GLY A 68 4.50 -2.95 -22.25
N LYS A 69 3.69 -3.50 -23.17
CA LYS A 69 2.24 -3.21 -23.25
C LYS A 69 1.51 -3.52 -21.95
N TRP A 70 1.75 -4.68 -21.33
CA TRP A 70 1.12 -5.01 -20.05
C TRP A 70 1.53 -4.03 -18.95
N ALA A 71 2.81 -3.67 -18.87
CA ALA A 71 3.30 -2.72 -17.88
C ALA A 71 2.65 -1.33 -18.05
N TYR A 72 2.52 -0.85 -19.29
CA TYR A 72 1.76 0.36 -19.62
C TYR A 72 0.29 0.27 -19.17
N GLU A 73 -0.40 -0.83 -19.50
CA GLU A 73 -1.81 -1.03 -19.14
C GLU A 73 -2.03 -1.05 -17.62
N TYR A 74 -1.04 -1.47 -16.81
CA TYR A 74 -1.11 -1.35 -15.34
C TYR A 74 -1.08 0.11 -14.88
N GLU A 75 -0.14 0.92 -15.38
CA GLU A 75 -0.12 2.35 -15.02
C GLU A 75 -1.36 3.09 -15.53
N GLU A 76 -1.85 2.76 -16.73
CA GLU A 76 -3.07 3.34 -17.26
C GLU A 76 -4.29 3.07 -16.34
N ARG A 77 -4.40 1.82 -15.83
CA ARG A 77 -5.43 1.46 -14.83
C ARG A 77 -5.27 2.24 -13.54
N LYS A 78 -4.04 2.40 -13.04
CA LYS A 78 -3.74 3.17 -11.83
C LYS A 78 -4.14 4.65 -11.97
N VAL A 79 -3.84 5.30 -13.10
CA VAL A 79 -4.28 6.68 -13.38
C VAL A 79 -5.81 6.78 -13.32
N LYS A 80 -6.52 5.87 -14.01
CA LYS A 80 -7.99 5.84 -14.01
C LYS A 80 -8.54 5.60 -12.60
N TYR A 81 -7.94 4.67 -11.87
CA TYR A 81 -8.34 4.34 -10.50
C TYR A 81 -8.22 5.54 -9.56
N LEU A 82 -7.06 6.18 -9.51
CA LEU A 82 -6.80 7.30 -8.60
C LEU A 82 -7.71 8.49 -8.90
N ASN A 83 -7.97 8.78 -10.18
CA ASN A 83 -8.89 9.83 -10.58
C ASN A 83 -10.34 9.53 -10.16
N ASN A 84 -10.81 8.31 -10.41
CA ASN A 84 -12.16 7.89 -10.02
C ASN A 84 -12.33 7.90 -8.48
N TRP A 85 -11.29 7.47 -7.75
CA TRP A 85 -11.31 7.51 -6.30
C TRP A 85 -11.31 8.95 -5.79
N ALA A 86 -10.48 9.84 -6.37
CA ALA A 86 -10.43 11.24 -5.99
C ALA A 86 -11.79 11.93 -6.19
N GLU A 87 -12.46 11.66 -7.31
CA GLU A 87 -13.81 12.15 -7.60
C GLU A 87 -14.83 11.65 -6.57
N LYS A 88 -14.87 10.33 -6.29
CA LYS A 88 -15.77 9.74 -5.28
C LYS A 88 -15.56 10.35 -3.90
N GLN A 89 -14.32 10.71 -3.55
CA GLN A 89 -13.96 11.26 -2.25
C GLN A 89 -14.16 12.77 -2.15
N GLY A 90 -14.27 13.46 -3.29
CA GLY A 90 -14.27 14.93 -3.31
C GLY A 90 -12.92 15.54 -2.98
N VAL A 91 -11.85 14.88 -3.41
CA VAL A 91 -10.47 15.31 -3.18
C VAL A 91 -9.76 15.59 -4.50
N LYS A 92 -8.70 16.38 -4.42
CA LYS A 92 -7.73 16.59 -5.50
C LYS A 92 -6.34 16.22 -5.01
N PHE A 93 -5.66 15.32 -5.72
CA PHE A 93 -4.23 15.13 -5.52
C PHE A 93 -3.47 16.38 -6.00
N THR A 94 -2.61 16.90 -5.13
CA THR A 94 -1.84 18.13 -5.37
C THR A 94 -0.40 17.81 -5.71
N GLU A 95 0.18 16.80 -5.07
CA GLU A 95 1.53 16.32 -5.32
C GLU A 95 1.57 14.79 -5.17
N ILE A 96 2.35 14.12 -6.02
CA ILE A 96 2.68 12.70 -5.88
C ILE A 96 4.20 12.60 -6.00
N ILE A 97 4.88 12.37 -4.87
CA ILE A 97 6.32 12.55 -4.73
C ILE A 97 6.97 11.18 -4.53
N PRO A 98 7.67 10.64 -5.55
CA PRO A 98 8.41 9.40 -5.40
C PRO A 98 9.78 9.63 -4.77
N LYS A 99 10.19 8.73 -3.88
CA LYS A 99 11.56 8.53 -3.45
C LYS A 99 12.02 7.14 -3.87
N VAL A 100 12.84 7.11 -4.91
CA VAL A 100 13.33 5.90 -5.57
C VAL A 100 14.65 5.47 -4.94
N ILE A 101 14.74 4.19 -4.55
CA ILE A 101 15.95 3.56 -4.02
C ILE A 101 16.24 2.33 -4.88
N ILE A 102 17.28 2.42 -5.70
CA ILE A 102 17.76 1.30 -6.51
C ILE A 102 18.58 0.38 -5.59
N ARG A 103 18.03 -0.81 -5.32
CA ARG A 103 18.70 -1.83 -4.48
C ARG A 103 19.68 -2.66 -5.29
N ARG A 104 19.40 -2.85 -6.57
CA ARG A 104 20.25 -3.61 -7.48
C ARG A 104 20.05 -3.18 -8.92
N SER A 105 21.15 -3.10 -9.66
CA SER A 105 21.16 -3.02 -11.12
C SER A 105 21.96 -4.22 -11.66
N ARG A 106 21.58 -4.72 -12.84
CA ARG A 106 22.35 -5.71 -13.61
C ARG A 106 22.10 -5.47 -15.10
N GLY A 107 23.12 -5.61 -15.94
CA GLY A 107 22.97 -5.43 -17.38
C GLY A 107 24.25 -4.97 -18.04
N GLY A 108 24.13 -4.53 -19.29
CA GLY A 108 25.22 -3.98 -20.09
C GLY A 108 24.76 -3.64 -21.51
N ASN A 109 25.46 -2.70 -22.15
CA ASN A 109 25.15 -2.16 -23.47
C ASN A 109 23.72 -1.59 -23.55
N ASP A 110 22.79 -2.35 -24.12
CA ASP A 110 21.46 -1.86 -24.50
C ASP A 110 20.34 -2.43 -23.60
N ARG A 111 20.66 -3.12 -22.50
CA ARG A 111 19.64 -3.70 -21.60
C ARG A 111 20.07 -3.72 -20.14
N TYR A 112 19.20 -3.19 -19.28
CA TYR A 112 19.39 -3.18 -17.83
C TYR A 112 18.16 -3.67 -17.09
N SER A 113 18.39 -4.32 -15.95
CA SER A 113 17.35 -4.76 -15.02
C SER A 113 17.61 -4.21 -13.63
N PHE A 114 16.58 -3.69 -12.99
CA PHE A 114 16.64 -3.01 -11.70
C PHE A 114 15.72 -3.70 -10.69
N ASN A 115 16.19 -3.79 -9.45
CA ASN A 115 15.34 -3.97 -8.28
C ASN A 115 15.25 -2.62 -7.55
N ILE A 116 14.03 -2.12 -7.43
CA ILE A 116 13.76 -0.76 -6.95
C ILE A 116 12.78 -0.85 -5.80
N MET A 117 13.07 -0.14 -4.72
CA MET A 117 12.06 0.22 -3.72
C MET A 117 11.66 1.68 -3.96
N CYS A 118 10.36 1.94 -3.97
CA CYS A 118 9.83 3.29 -4.14
C CYS A 118 8.90 3.62 -2.97
N ASN A 119 9.24 4.68 -2.23
CA ASN A 119 8.33 5.32 -1.27
C ASN A 119 7.63 6.45 -2.00
N THR A 120 6.32 6.35 -2.23
CA THR A 120 5.55 7.41 -2.89
C THR A 120 4.66 8.11 -1.88
N GLU A 121 4.87 9.42 -1.69
CA GLU A 121 3.99 10.29 -0.92
C GLU A 121 2.88 10.84 -1.83
N TYR A 122 1.63 10.68 -1.40
CA TYR A 122 0.45 11.24 -2.05
C TYR A 122 -0.10 12.35 -1.17
N LYS A 123 -0.05 13.59 -1.66
CA LYS A 123 -0.68 14.73 -1.02
C LYS A 123 -1.99 15.07 -1.68
N TYR A 124 -3.02 15.32 -0.88
CA TYR A 124 -4.35 15.64 -1.37
C TYR A 124 -5.09 16.63 -0.47
N ILE A 125 -5.98 17.40 -1.08
CA ILE A 125 -6.87 18.35 -0.41
C ILE A 125 -8.32 17.98 -0.70
N TYR A 126 -9.22 18.31 0.22
CA TYR A 126 -10.65 18.27 -0.07
C TYR A 126 -11.05 19.53 -0.84
N GLU A 127 -11.94 19.39 -1.83
CA GLU A 127 -12.38 20.51 -2.69
C GLU A 127 -12.98 21.68 -1.89
N ASN A 128 -13.67 21.38 -0.77
CA ASN A 128 -14.24 22.38 0.12
C ASN A 128 -13.34 22.79 1.29
N LEU A 129 -12.10 22.30 1.34
CA LEU A 129 -11.12 22.62 2.38
C LEU A 129 -9.70 22.64 1.78
N PRO A 130 -9.42 23.57 0.84
CA PRO A 130 -8.19 23.57 0.06
C PRO A 130 -6.93 23.93 0.86
N ASP A 131 -7.08 24.59 2.00
CA ASP A 131 -5.97 25.06 2.82
C ASP A 131 -5.35 23.98 3.72
N ILE A 132 -5.99 22.81 3.85
CA ILE A 132 -5.50 21.71 4.68
C ILE A 132 -5.06 20.55 3.80
N VAL A 133 -3.74 20.34 3.75
CA VAL A 133 -3.11 19.25 3.00
C VAL A 133 -3.08 17.98 3.85
N ASN A 134 -3.64 16.91 3.30
CA ASN A 134 -3.51 15.55 3.83
C ASN A 134 -2.37 14.83 3.10
N SER A 135 -1.74 13.86 3.78
CA SER A 135 -0.64 13.08 3.21
C SER A 135 -0.76 11.60 3.58
N SER A 136 -0.41 10.74 2.62
CA SER A 136 -0.30 9.29 2.81
C SER A 136 0.90 8.75 2.04
N ARG A 137 1.43 7.59 2.44
CA ARG A 137 2.56 6.95 1.74
C ARG A 137 2.26 5.53 1.39
N ILE A 138 2.75 5.13 0.22
CA ILE A 138 2.72 3.75 -0.23
C ILE A 138 4.13 3.34 -0.65
N GLY A 139 4.58 2.21 -0.13
CA GLY A 139 5.82 1.56 -0.50
C GLY A 139 5.59 0.47 -1.54
N THR A 140 6.34 0.51 -2.63
CA THR A 140 6.29 -0.48 -3.71
C THR A 140 7.67 -1.04 -4.03
N TYR A 141 7.70 -2.28 -4.50
CA TYR A 141 8.93 -2.99 -4.87
C TYR A 141 8.83 -3.42 -6.33
N HIS A 142 9.71 -2.91 -7.18
CA HIS A 142 9.66 -3.07 -8.63
C HIS A 142 10.83 -3.91 -9.14
N SER A 143 10.53 -4.80 -10.07
CA SER A 143 11.47 -5.44 -10.98
C SER A 143 11.31 -4.81 -12.35
N LEU A 144 12.18 -3.87 -12.69
CA LEU A 144 12.10 -3.03 -13.88
C LEU A 144 13.15 -3.46 -14.90
N GLN A 145 12.80 -3.46 -16.19
CA GLN A 145 13.74 -3.68 -17.28
C GLN A 145 13.65 -2.56 -18.31
N LEU A 146 14.81 -2.00 -18.62
CA LEU A 146 15.00 -0.99 -19.65
C LEU A 146 15.78 -1.60 -20.81
N THR A 147 15.39 -1.25 -22.03
CA THR A 147 16.12 -1.59 -23.25
C THR A 147 16.27 -0.34 -24.11
N LYS A 148 17.43 -0.17 -24.73
CA LYS A 148 17.68 0.93 -25.67
C LYS A 148 17.08 0.58 -27.04
N GLN A 149 16.16 1.40 -27.53
CA GLN A 149 15.51 1.27 -28.83
C GLN A 149 15.61 2.61 -29.55
N GLU A 150 16.11 2.62 -30.79
CA GLU A 150 16.24 3.85 -31.61
C GLU A 150 17.02 5.00 -30.93
N GLY A 151 17.90 4.67 -29.97
CA GLY A 151 18.69 5.63 -29.22
C GLY A 151 18.09 6.04 -27.86
N GLU A 152 16.84 5.68 -27.59
CA GLU A 152 16.10 6.01 -26.36
C GLU A 152 15.91 4.80 -25.46
N TRP A 153 15.82 5.02 -24.15
CA TRP A 153 15.53 3.96 -23.19
C TRP A 153 14.03 3.81 -23.01
N VAL A 154 13.53 2.58 -23.17
CA VAL A 154 12.11 2.27 -22.95
C VAL A 154 11.95 1.11 -21.98
N ILE A 155 10.83 1.11 -21.26
CA ILE A 155 10.45 0.05 -20.35
C ILE A 155 9.90 -1.12 -21.16
N THR A 156 10.66 -2.21 -21.18
CA THR A 156 10.24 -3.45 -21.88
C THR A 156 9.59 -4.45 -20.94
N LYS A 157 9.80 -4.30 -19.63
CA LYS A 157 9.20 -5.15 -18.61
C LYS A 157 9.14 -4.44 -17.26
N GLU A 158 8.04 -4.60 -16.55
CA GLU A 158 7.94 -4.20 -15.15
C GLU A 158 7.04 -5.17 -14.39
N TRP A 159 7.44 -5.49 -13.17
CA TRP A 159 6.60 -6.20 -12.21
C TRP A 159 6.67 -5.53 -10.86
N TYR A 160 5.51 -5.24 -10.29
CA TYR A 160 5.32 -4.87 -8.90
C TYR A 160 3.91 -5.25 -8.47
N THR A 161 3.69 -5.42 -7.16
CA THR A 161 2.34 -5.57 -6.62
C THR A 161 1.67 -4.20 -6.66
N ASP A 162 0.81 -3.98 -7.65
CA ASP A 162 0.07 -2.72 -7.78
C ASP A 162 -1.04 -2.64 -6.72
N PRO A 163 -0.98 -1.68 -5.78
CA PRO A 163 -2.03 -1.47 -4.77
C PRO A 163 -3.39 -1.10 -5.36
N PHE A 164 -3.45 -0.76 -6.65
CA PHE A 164 -4.63 -0.25 -7.34
C PHE A 164 -5.08 -1.15 -8.50
N ALA A 165 -4.58 -2.39 -8.54
CA ALA A 165 -4.86 -3.33 -9.63
C ALA A 165 -6.36 -3.68 -9.78
N ASP A 166 -7.16 -3.50 -8.74
CA ASP A 166 -8.61 -3.72 -8.77
C ASP A 166 -9.32 -2.56 -9.49
N SER A 167 -10.24 -2.88 -10.40
CA SER A 167 -11.03 -1.87 -11.09
C SER A 167 -12.01 -1.18 -10.14
N LEU A 168 -11.97 0.15 -10.06
CA LEU A 168 -13.03 0.94 -9.42
C LEU A 168 -14.19 1.14 -10.41
N SER A 169 -15.27 0.37 -10.23
CA SER A 169 -16.53 0.54 -10.98
C SER A 169 -17.49 1.40 -10.18
N LEU A 170 -17.60 2.68 -10.54
CA LEU A 170 -18.55 3.62 -9.96
C LEU A 170 -19.90 3.54 -10.66
N ASP A 171 -20.96 3.61 -9.86
CA ASP A 171 -22.28 4.05 -10.31
C ASP A 171 -22.39 5.54 -9.95
N ASN A 172 -22.57 6.40 -10.95
CA ASN A 172 -22.47 7.86 -10.80
C ASN A 172 -23.41 8.40 -9.70
N ILE A 173 -24.60 7.81 -9.52
CA ILE A 173 -25.56 8.27 -8.50
C ILE A 173 -25.05 7.96 -7.09
N LYS A 174 -24.40 6.81 -6.91
CA LYS A 174 -23.84 6.40 -5.60
C LYS A 174 -22.62 7.25 -5.25
N ALA A 175 -21.74 7.49 -6.21
CA ALA A 175 -20.53 8.28 -6.03
C ALA A 175 -20.83 9.68 -5.48
N GLU A 176 -21.84 10.37 -6.03
CA GLU A 176 -22.22 11.70 -5.56
C GLU A 176 -22.74 11.68 -4.11
N SER A 177 -23.57 10.71 -3.75
CA SER A 177 -24.09 10.59 -2.37
C SER A 177 -22.98 10.33 -1.34
N ILE A 178 -21.95 9.58 -1.72
CA ILE A 178 -20.78 9.29 -0.90
C ILE A 178 -19.95 10.56 -0.75
N LYS A 179 -19.65 11.24 -1.87
CA LYS A 179 -18.92 12.51 -1.91
C LYS A 179 -19.55 13.54 -0.98
N GLN A 180 -20.85 13.78 -1.11
CA GLN A 180 -21.58 14.75 -0.28
C GLN A 180 -21.52 14.40 1.21
N HIS A 181 -21.64 13.12 1.55
CA HIS A 181 -21.48 12.69 2.94
C HIS A 181 -20.09 13.00 3.48
N ILE A 182 -19.02 12.65 2.75
CA ILE A 182 -17.63 12.87 3.19
C ILE A 182 -17.32 14.38 3.32
N ILE A 183 -17.65 15.17 2.30
CA ILE A 183 -17.40 16.62 2.25
C ILE A 183 -18.09 17.35 3.42
N SER A 184 -19.26 16.86 3.85
CA SER A 184 -20.02 17.43 4.98
C SER A 184 -19.45 17.11 6.36
N GLN A 185 -18.50 16.19 6.47
CA GLN A 185 -17.88 15.87 7.76
C GLN A 185 -16.85 16.91 8.17
N GLU A 186 -16.55 16.93 9.47
CA GLU A 186 -15.44 17.65 10.06
C GLU A 186 -14.38 16.66 10.56
N THR A 187 -13.19 17.16 10.86
CA THR A 187 -12.16 16.33 11.49
C THR A 187 -12.64 15.77 12.82
N ARG A 188 -12.08 14.63 13.22
CA ARG A 188 -12.40 13.96 14.49
C ARG A 188 -11.30 14.23 15.49
N ASP A 189 -11.68 14.63 16.70
CA ASP A 189 -10.74 14.72 17.80
C ASP A 189 -10.29 13.32 18.23
N ILE A 190 -9.01 13.03 18.02
CA ILE A 190 -8.34 11.79 18.42
C ILE A 190 -7.18 12.06 19.41
N SER A 191 -7.16 13.25 20.03
CA SER A 191 -6.08 13.65 20.95
C SER A 191 -6.13 12.90 22.28
N ASP A 192 -7.32 12.61 22.79
CA ASP A 192 -7.56 11.95 24.09
C ASP A 192 -7.71 10.42 24.00
N ILE A 193 -7.02 9.79 23.04
CA ILE A 193 -7.01 8.32 22.94
C ILE A 193 -6.10 7.69 24.00
N ASN A 194 -6.46 6.49 24.44
CA ASN A 194 -5.69 5.68 25.41
C ASN A 194 -4.20 5.59 25.02
N GLU A 195 -3.28 5.71 25.99
CA GLU A 195 -1.82 5.64 25.78
C GLU A 195 -1.35 4.39 25.04
N ARG A 196 -1.99 3.24 25.26
CA ARG A 196 -1.68 2.00 24.53
C ARG A 196 -2.04 2.11 23.04
N ARG A 197 -3.07 2.88 22.68
CA ARG A 197 -3.39 3.19 21.28
C ARG A 197 -2.30 4.08 20.67
N LYS A 198 -1.84 5.11 21.38
CA LYS A 198 -0.70 5.95 20.94
C LYS A 198 0.56 5.11 20.70
N GLY A 199 0.88 4.19 21.62
CA GLY A 199 1.99 3.25 21.44
C GLY A 199 1.83 2.33 20.23
N ALA A 200 0.60 1.87 19.94
CA ALA A 200 0.31 1.11 18.72
C ALA A 200 0.57 1.94 17.45
N MET A 201 0.21 3.23 17.44
CA MET A 201 0.44 4.11 16.28
C MET A 201 1.92 4.38 16.06
N GLN A 202 2.65 4.69 17.13
CA GLN A 202 4.09 4.88 17.05
C GLN A 202 4.80 3.65 16.46
N TYR A 203 4.40 2.44 16.88
CA TYR A 203 4.93 1.21 16.31
C TYR A 203 4.59 1.10 14.81
N ALA A 204 3.34 1.36 14.45
CA ALA A 204 2.87 1.26 13.07
C ALA A 204 3.63 2.21 12.14
N ASP A 205 3.83 3.47 12.54
CA ASP A 205 4.55 4.47 11.76
C ASP A 205 6.04 4.15 11.59
N THR A 206 6.64 3.55 12.61
CA THR A 206 8.07 3.20 12.61
C THR A 206 8.37 2.01 11.69
N TYR A 207 7.48 1.01 11.67
CA TYR A 207 7.80 -0.31 11.11
C TYR A 207 6.98 -0.70 9.88
N CYS A 208 6.23 0.21 9.26
CA CYS A 208 5.44 -0.06 8.04
C CYS A 208 6.28 -0.16 6.76
N GLY A 209 7.49 -0.72 6.83
CA GLY A 209 8.33 -1.04 5.67
C GLY A 209 8.67 0.16 4.79
N ALA A 210 8.60 -0.03 3.48
CA ALA A 210 8.90 0.97 2.47
C ALA A 210 7.97 2.20 2.50
N ALA A 211 6.83 2.15 3.19
CA ALA A 211 5.95 3.31 3.36
C ALA A 211 6.31 4.20 4.55
N SER A 212 7.23 3.77 5.43
CA SER A 212 7.65 4.57 6.59
C SER A 212 8.32 5.88 6.16
N LEU A 213 8.35 6.84 7.08
CA LEU A 213 9.08 8.09 6.85
C LEU A 213 10.58 7.81 6.66
N PRO A 214 11.29 8.63 5.85
CA PRO A 214 12.72 8.45 5.60
C PRO A 214 13.58 8.34 6.86
N GLU A 215 13.21 9.02 7.94
CA GLU A 215 13.90 8.97 9.25
C GLU A 215 13.87 7.58 9.92
N TYR A 216 12.86 6.75 9.63
CA TYR A 216 12.78 5.37 10.11
C TYR A 216 13.53 4.38 9.20
N GLY A 217 14.01 4.85 8.04
CA GLY A 217 14.92 4.12 7.17
C GLY A 217 14.28 2.99 6.37
N PHE A 218 12.95 2.99 6.19
CA PHE A 218 12.23 2.03 5.34
C PHE A 218 12.31 0.57 5.81
N LYS A 219 12.17 0.33 7.11
CA LYS A 219 12.49 -0.96 7.74
C LYS A 219 11.27 -1.66 8.34
N TYR A 220 11.30 -2.98 8.26
CA TYR A 220 10.51 -3.86 9.10
C TYR A 220 11.20 -4.10 10.46
N ASN A 221 10.44 -4.54 11.46
CA ASN A 221 11.02 -4.90 12.75
C ASN A 221 11.78 -6.24 12.66
N LYS A 222 13.11 -6.18 12.80
CA LYS A 222 14.02 -7.34 12.70
C LYS A 222 13.82 -8.42 13.77
N ASN A 223 13.07 -8.13 14.84
CA ASN A 223 12.72 -9.14 15.85
C ASN A 223 11.66 -10.13 15.34
N TYR A 224 10.98 -9.78 14.23
CA TYR A 224 9.95 -10.57 13.60
C TYR A 224 10.40 -10.99 12.21
N ARG A 225 10.06 -12.22 11.83
CA ARG A 225 10.19 -12.68 10.45
C ARG A 225 9.27 -11.83 9.57
N ASP A 226 9.80 -11.42 8.43
CA ASP A 226 9.02 -10.85 7.33
C ASP A 226 8.32 -11.99 6.60
N PHE A 227 6.99 -12.02 6.64
CA PHE A 227 6.18 -13.02 5.95
C PHE A 227 5.66 -12.52 4.60
N ASN A 228 6.11 -11.37 4.08
CA ASN A 228 5.65 -10.88 2.77
C ASN A 228 5.80 -11.94 1.67
N PRO A 229 6.93 -12.70 1.59
CA PRO A 229 7.11 -13.76 0.59
C PRO A 229 6.14 -14.95 0.70
N GLU A 230 5.66 -15.25 1.91
CA GLU A 230 4.85 -16.45 2.19
C GLU A 230 3.35 -16.14 2.35
N GLY A 231 3.01 -14.85 2.39
CA GLY A 231 1.70 -14.35 2.77
C GLY A 231 1.50 -14.31 4.30
N GLY A 232 0.56 -13.46 4.73
CA GLY A 232 0.20 -13.32 6.13
C GLY A 232 0.88 -12.16 6.88
N ASP A 233 1.77 -11.43 6.22
CA ASP A 233 2.52 -10.36 6.88
C ASP A 233 1.65 -9.19 7.36
N CYS A 234 0.52 -8.93 6.71
CA CYS A 234 -0.48 -7.97 7.18
C CYS A 234 -1.01 -8.31 8.59
N ALA A 235 -1.28 -9.59 8.87
CA ALA A 235 -1.72 -10.04 10.20
C ALA A 235 -0.55 -10.13 11.19
N ASN A 236 0.64 -10.50 10.72
CA ASN A 236 1.87 -10.45 11.51
C ASN A 236 2.13 -9.03 12.01
N PHE A 237 2.09 -8.04 11.12
CA PHE A 237 2.25 -6.63 11.44
C PHE A 237 1.16 -6.13 12.39
N ALA A 238 -0.12 -6.41 12.11
CA ALA A 238 -1.21 -6.06 13.03
C ALA A 238 -0.99 -6.67 14.43
N SER A 239 -0.50 -7.92 14.48
CA SER A 239 -0.19 -8.57 15.75
C SER A 239 0.97 -7.91 16.49
N GLN A 240 2.02 -7.50 15.77
CA GLN A 240 3.13 -6.74 16.32
C GLN A 240 2.67 -5.38 16.85
N VAL A 241 1.87 -4.63 16.09
CA VAL A 241 1.31 -3.33 16.50
C VAL A 241 0.54 -3.47 17.82
N LEU A 242 -0.29 -4.51 17.96
CA LEU A 242 -1.03 -4.77 19.19
C LEU A 242 -0.11 -5.24 20.34
N HIS A 243 0.88 -6.10 20.07
CA HIS A 243 1.75 -6.62 21.12
C HIS A 243 2.77 -5.59 21.61
N GLU A 244 3.58 -5.08 20.69
CA GLU A 244 4.73 -4.22 20.97
C GLU A 244 4.28 -2.80 21.29
N GLY A 245 3.40 -2.23 20.46
CA GLY A 245 2.85 -0.90 20.68
C GLY A 245 1.70 -0.90 21.69
N GLY A 246 0.70 -1.74 21.43
CA GLY A 246 -0.52 -1.84 22.24
C GLY A 246 -0.38 -2.61 23.56
N LYS A 247 0.79 -3.19 23.86
CA LYS A 247 1.10 -3.93 25.11
C LYS A 247 0.13 -5.08 25.42
N PHE A 248 -0.53 -5.66 24.42
CA PHE A 248 -1.35 -6.85 24.61
C PHE A 248 -0.46 -8.05 24.98
N LYS A 249 -0.83 -8.79 26.03
CA LYS A 249 -0.10 -10.00 26.42
C LYS A 249 -0.34 -11.12 25.41
N LYS A 250 0.74 -11.78 24.98
CA LYS A 250 0.65 -13.01 24.18
C LYS A 250 0.10 -14.16 25.04
N ASN A 251 -0.45 -15.18 24.39
CA ASN A 251 -0.85 -16.44 25.02
C ASN A 251 -0.52 -17.61 24.08
N SER A 252 -0.92 -18.84 24.41
CA SER A 252 -0.64 -20.01 23.56
C SER A 252 -1.34 -19.97 22.19
N THR A 253 -2.46 -19.26 22.07
CA THR A 253 -3.26 -19.18 20.84
C THR A 253 -2.77 -18.09 19.89
N TRP A 254 -2.38 -16.93 20.43
CA TRP A 254 -1.86 -15.79 19.70
C TRP A 254 -0.45 -15.49 20.18
N ASN A 255 0.54 -16.00 19.43
CA ASN A 255 1.93 -15.95 19.82
C ASN A 255 2.88 -15.89 18.62
N TYR A 256 4.04 -15.33 18.91
CA TYR A 256 5.23 -15.42 18.08
C TYR A 256 6.44 -15.69 18.97
N ASN A 257 7.26 -16.65 18.56
CA ASN A 257 8.50 -17.03 19.23
C ASN A 257 9.57 -17.44 18.19
N LYS A 258 10.63 -16.63 18.08
CA LYS A 258 11.85 -16.93 17.31
C LYS A 258 11.60 -17.53 15.92
N GLY A 259 10.82 -16.83 15.09
CA GLY A 259 10.50 -17.25 13.72
C GLY A 259 9.26 -18.12 13.57
N SER A 260 8.72 -18.67 14.66
CA SER A 260 7.47 -19.44 14.68
C SER A 260 6.31 -18.57 15.13
N ALA A 261 5.25 -18.51 14.32
CA ALA A 261 4.02 -17.79 14.59
C ALA A 261 2.83 -18.76 14.68
N THR A 262 1.89 -18.52 15.60
CA THR A 262 0.61 -19.25 15.59
C THR A 262 -0.28 -18.73 14.46
N GLY A 263 -1.24 -19.56 14.02
CA GLY A 263 -2.20 -19.16 12.98
C GLY A 263 -2.85 -17.78 13.25
N PRO A 264 -3.43 -17.54 14.44
CA PRO A 264 -3.99 -16.23 14.80
C PRO A 264 -3.00 -15.05 14.79
N TRP A 265 -1.69 -15.29 14.85
CA TRP A 265 -0.68 -14.23 14.77
C TRP A 265 -0.42 -13.79 13.33
N VAL A 266 -0.42 -14.72 12.37
CA VAL A 266 0.08 -14.47 11.00
C VAL A 266 -0.97 -14.64 9.91
N ASN A 267 -2.16 -15.19 10.21
CA ASN A 267 -3.20 -15.37 9.20
C ASN A 267 -4.37 -14.41 9.44
N ALA A 268 -4.75 -13.62 8.42
CA ALA A 268 -5.74 -12.56 8.52
C ALA A 268 -7.12 -13.01 9.02
N ASP A 269 -7.60 -14.14 8.52
CA ASP A 269 -8.88 -14.73 8.95
C ASP A 269 -8.83 -15.24 10.39
N LYS A 270 -7.80 -16.03 10.73
CA LYS A 270 -7.60 -16.55 12.10
C LYS A 270 -7.33 -15.43 13.10
N PHE A 271 -6.63 -14.37 12.70
CA PHE A 271 -6.39 -13.18 13.51
C PHE A 271 -7.71 -12.50 13.85
N THR A 272 -8.53 -12.19 12.83
CA THR A 272 -9.82 -11.52 13.01
C THR A 272 -10.74 -12.35 13.90
N SER A 273 -10.85 -13.65 13.59
CA SER A 273 -11.63 -14.59 14.39
C SER A 273 -11.14 -14.64 15.84
N TYR A 274 -9.84 -14.75 16.09
CA TYR A 274 -9.29 -14.75 17.45
C TYR A 274 -9.60 -13.45 18.19
N MET A 275 -9.37 -12.29 17.56
CA MET A 275 -9.58 -10.98 18.19
C MET A 275 -11.03 -10.82 18.65
N ILE A 276 -12.00 -11.23 17.81
CA ILE A 276 -13.42 -11.16 18.13
C ILE A 276 -13.80 -12.19 19.22
N HIS A 277 -13.49 -13.47 19.02
CA HIS A 277 -13.96 -14.54 19.93
C HIS A 277 -13.25 -14.52 21.30
N SER A 278 -12.04 -13.97 21.39
CA SER A 278 -11.34 -13.79 22.67
C SER A 278 -11.87 -12.62 23.50
N GLY A 279 -12.79 -11.80 22.95
CA GLY A 279 -13.27 -10.58 23.58
C GLY A 279 -12.27 -9.42 23.55
N ARG A 280 -11.16 -9.55 22.81
CA ARG A 280 -10.19 -8.45 22.59
C ARG A 280 -10.68 -7.40 21.60
N ALA A 281 -11.70 -7.73 20.82
CA ALA A 281 -12.29 -6.84 19.85
C ALA A 281 -13.78 -7.14 19.62
N SER A 282 -14.49 -6.19 19.02
CA SER A 282 -15.88 -6.34 18.58
C SER A 282 -16.10 -5.68 17.21
N VAL A 283 -17.08 -6.20 16.46
CA VAL A 283 -17.40 -5.70 15.12
C VAL A 283 -18.28 -4.45 15.24
N ILE A 284 -17.82 -3.33 14.66
CA ILE A 284 -18.59 -2.09 14.53
C ILE A 284 -19.61 -2.21 13.38
N ALA A 285 -19.16 -2.69 12.23
CA ALA A 285 -19.98 -2.90 11.04
C ALA A 285 -19.33 -3.91 10.10
N HIS A 286 -20.14 -4.56 9.28
CA HIS A 286 -19.71 -5.50 8.24
C HIS A 286 -20.55 -5.34 6.97
N GLY A 287 -19.91 -5.38 5.80
CA GLY A 287 -20.60 -5.37 4.52
C GLY A 287 -19.81 -4.74 3.38
N SER A 288 -20.49 -4.43 2.27
CA SER A 288 -19.90 -3.68 1.16
C SER A 288 -19.56 -2.25 1.59
N TYR A 289 -18.74 -1.57 0.79
CA TYR A 289 -18.35 -0.18 1.04
C TYR A 289 -19.55 0.72 1.38
N GLU A 290 -20.63 0.66 0.58
CA GLU A 290 -21.81 1.50 0.75
C GLU A 290 -22.54 1.26 2.08
N LYS A 291 -22.41 0.06 2.64
CA LYS A 291 -23.00 -0.28 3.94
C LYS A 291 -22.16 0.23 5.12
N VAL A 292 -20.84 0.30 4.96
CA VAL A 292 -19.93 0.52 6.10
C VAL A 292 -19.26 1.89 6.11
N TYR A 293 -19.21 2.63 4.99
CA TYR A 293 -18.38 3.84 4.92
C TYR A 293 -18.74 4.90 5.97
N LYS A 294 -20.03 5.07 6.27
CA LYS A 294 -20.46 5.97 7.36
C LYS A 294 -20.03 5.47 8.74
N ALA A 295 -20.04 4.16 8.95
CA ALA A 295 -19.58 3.56 10.20
C ALA A 295 -18.04 3.62 10.36
N SER A 296 -17.29 3.81 9.28
CA SER A 296 -15.83 3.95 9.32
C SER A 296 -15.36 5.13 10.19
N TYR A 297 -16.17 6.19 10.30
CA TYR A 297 -15.91 7.33 11.19
C TYR A 297 -15.96 7.00 12.69
N LYS A 298 -16.42 5.80 13.06
CA LYS A 298 -16.39 5.31 14.44
C LYS A 298 -15.07 4.63 14.80
N LEU A 299 -14.22 4.30 13.83
CA LEU A 299 -12.93 3.65 14.08
C LEU A 299 -11.97 4.60 14.77
N LEU A 300 -11.21 4.09 15.74
CA LEU A 300 -10.20 4.84 16.46
C LEU A 300 -8.80 4.31 16.13
N PRO A 301 -7.74 5.14 16.22
CA PRO A 301 -6.36 4.67 16.08
C PRO A 301 -6.08 3.43 16.95
N GLY A 302 -5.57 2.35 16.35
CA GLY A 302 -5.39 1.02 16.96
C GLY A 302 -6.53 0.02 16.74
N ASP A 303 -7.67 0.46 16.22
CA ASP A 303 -8.68 -0.44 15.63
C ASP A 303 -8.14 -1.05 14.32
N PHE A 304 -8.87 -1.98 13.69
CA PHE A 304 -8.45 -2.52 12.40
C PHE A 304 -9.61 -2.70 11.42
N VAL A 305 -9.27 -2.74 10.14
CA VAL A 305 -10.15 -3.09 9.03
C VAL A 305 -9.70 -4.44 8.47
N ALA A 306 -10.63 -5.38 8.37
CA ALA A 306 -10.41 -6.66 7.69
C ALA A 306 -11.10 -6.67 6.32
N TYR A 307 -10.39 -7.13 5.29
CA TYR A 307 -10.89 -7.15 3.92
C TYR A 307 -11.20 -8.59 3.51
N GLU A 308 -12.48 -8.86 3.27
CA GLU A 308 -13.02 -10.17 2.93
C GLU A 308 -13.24 -10.27 1.42
N LYS A 309 -12.67 -11.29 0.78
CA LYS A 309 -12.90 -11.63 -0.62
C LYS A 309 -13.41 -13.06 -0.71
N LYS A 310 -14.60 -13.24 -1.30
CA LYS A 310 -15.26 -14.57 -1.46
C LYS A 310 -15.47 -15.35 -0.14
N GLY A 311 -15.65 -14.64 0.97
CA GLY A 311 -15.89 -15.25 2.29
C GLY A 311 -14.63 -15.42 3.15
N ASP A 312 -13.45 -15.28 2.56
CA ASP A 312 -12.18 -15.36 3.28
C ASP A 312 -11.64 -13.95 3.56
N ILE A 313 -11.18 -13.70 4.78
CA ILE A 313 -10.43 -12.47 5.09
C ILE A 313 -9.02 -12.59 4.53
N THR A 314 -8.72 -11.81 3.50
CA THR A 314 -7.45 -11.87 2.76
C THR A 314 -6.43 -10.83 3.22
N HIS A 315 -6.86 -9.80 3.94
CA HIS A 315 -5.98 -8.71 4.36
C HIS A 315 -6.47 -8.03 5.64
N ILE A 316 -5.53 -7.40 6.37
CA ILE A 316 -5.77 -6.60 7.57
C ILE A 316 -5.00 -5.28 7.45
N SER A 317 -5.64 -4.17 7.81
CA SER A 317 -4.94 -2.91 8.02
C SER A 317 -5.29 -2.32 9.38
N VAL A 318 -4.28 -1.79 10.08
CA VAL A 318 -4.49 -1.14 11.38
C VAL A 318 -4.87 0.32 11.14
N VAL A 319 -5.89 0.81 11.83
CA VAL A 319 -6.28 2.21 11.80
C VAL A 319 -5.19 3.04 12.44
N SER A 320 -4.57 3.93 11.67
CA SER A 320 -3.42 4.74 12.07
C SER A 320 -3.81 6.17 12.46
N GLY A 321 -4.92 6.66 11.93
CA GLY A 321 -5.32 8.06 12.11
C GLY A 321 -6.57 8.42 11.37
N VAL A 322 -6.77 9.73 11.21
CA VAL A 322 -7.89 10.33 10.50
C VAL A 322 -7.38 11.52 9.70
N ASP A 323 -8.03 11.81 8.57
CA ASP A 323 -7.68 13.00 7.78
C ASP A 323 -8.47 14.26 8.19
N SER A 324 -8.30 15.34 7.44
CA SER A 324 -8.97 16.63 7.69
C SER A 324 -10.50 16.61 7.63
N LYS A 325 -11.11 15.57 7.07
CA LYS A 325 -12.57 15.33 7.11
C LYS A 325 -12.94 14.23 8.09
N GLY A 326 -11.99 13.76 8.89
CA GLY A 326 -12.20 12.66 9.82
C GLY A 326 -12.26 11.30 9.11
N TYR A 327 -11.92 11.22 7.82
CA TYR A 327 -11.92 9.96 7.09
C TYR A 327 -10.83 9.04 7.64
N THR A 328 -11.16 7.76 7.83
CA THR A 328 -10.25 6.82 8.50
C THR A 328 -9.03 6.49 7.65
N LEU A 329 -7.84 6.55 8.26
CA LEU A 329 -6.57 6.22 7.65
C LEU A 329 -6.03 4.91 8.25
N VAL A 330 -5.33 4.12 7.43
CA VAL A 330 -4.76 2.84 7.82
C VAL A 330 -3.29 2.70 7.42
N THR A 331 -2.58 1.88 8.21
CA THR A 331 -1.19 1.47 8.00
C THR A 331 -1.12 -0.06 8.01
N CYS A 332 -0.39 -0.65 7.06
CA CYS A 332 -0.29 -2.12 6.92
C CYS A 332 0.93 -2.56 6.09
N HIS A 333 1.21 -3.86 6.13
CA HIS A 333 2.14 -4.58 5.24
C HIS A 333 1.38 -5.29 4.09
N ASN A 334 2.10 -5.97 3.19
CA ASN A 334 1.61 -6.55 1.93
C ASN A 334 1.06 -5.50 0.96
N THR A 335 1.99 -4.79 0.31
CA THR A 335 1.91 -3.38 -0.12
C THR A 335 1.94 -2.46 1.08
N ASP A 336 3.14 -1.97 1.39
CA ASP A 336 3.36 -1.15 2.57
C ASP A 336 2.56 0.14 2.46
N ARG A 337 1.78 0.46 3.50
CA ARG A 337 0.93 1.66 3.56
C ARG A 337 1.16 2.38 4.86
N ASN A 338 1.24 3.70 4.80
CA ASN A 338 1.25 4.59 5.96
C ASN A 338 0.20 5.68 5.78
N ASN A 339 -0.77 5.73 6.72
CA ASN A 339 -1.84 6.73 6.73
C ASN A 339 -2.64 6.82 5.42
N VAL A 340 -2.88 5.67 4.78
CA VAL A 340 -3.64 5.59 3.53
C VAL A 340 -5.14 5.51 3.83
N PRO A 341 -6.02 6.20 3.10
CA PRO A 341 -7.47 6.03 3.25
C PRO A 341 -7.88 4.56 3.14
N TRP A 342 -8.67 4.08 4.11
CA TRP A 342 -8.93 2.64 4.30
C TRP A 342 -9.53 1.92 3.08
N ASP A 343 -10.21 2.62 2.18
CA ASP A 343 -10.80 2.05 0.96
C ASP A 343 -9.95 2.22 -0.29
N LEU A 344 -8.89 3.04 -0.25
CA LEU A 344 -8.03 3.27 -1.40
C LEU A 344 -7.30 1.97 -1.75
N GLY A 345 -7.37 1.51 -2.99
CA GLY A 345 -6.95 0.18 -3.43
C GLY A 345 -7.92 -0.97 -3.15
N TRP A 346 -9.08 -0.73 -2.53
CA TRP A 346 -10.05 -1.76 -2.14
C TRP A 346 -11.45 -1.52 -2.74
N SER A 347 -11.51 -1.36 -4.07
CA SER A 347 -12.75 -0.95 -4.75
C SER A 347 -13.52 -2.06 -5.46
N ASP A 348 -13.02 -3.30 -5.45
CA ASP A 348 -13.75 -4.44 -6.03
C ASP A 348 -15.07 -4.65 -5.25
N LYS A 349 -16.19 -4.67 -5.97
CA LYS A 349 -17.55 -4.87 -5.41
C LYS A 349 -17.72 -6.20 -4.66
N LYS A 350 -16.80 -7.15 -4.86
CA LYS A 350 -16.75 -8.43 -4.14
C LYS A 350 -16.08 -8.33 -2.78
N ILE A 351 -15.39 -7.22 -2.49
CA ILE A 351 -14.79 -6.96 -1.18
C ILE A 351 -15.89 -6.58 -0.20
N LYS A 352 -15.88 -7.25 0.95
CA LYS A 352 -16.59 -6.80 2.14
C LYS A 352 -15.58 -6.37 3.19
N PHE A 353 -15.99 -5.45 4.02
CA PHE A 353 -15.15 -4.87 5.05
C PHE A 353 -15.71 -5.22 6.41
N TRP A 354 -14.82 -5.57 7.33
CA TRP A 354 -15.09 -5.68 8.74
C TRP A 354 -14.42 -4.50 9.44
N LEU A 355 -15.22 -3.60 9.99
CA LEU A 355 -14.72 -2.51 10.83
C LEU A 355 -14.69 -3.02 12.27
N VAL A 356 -13.51 -3.16 12.86
CA VAL A 356 -13.35 -3.88 14.13
C VAL A 356 -12.75 -2.98 15.21
N ARG A 357 -13.50 -2.78 16.29
CA ARG A 357 -13.08 -2.04 17.49
C ARG A 357 -12.18 -2.93 18.33
N VAL A 358 -10.98 -2.47 18.67
CA VAL A 358 -10.09 -3.17 19.61
C VAL A 358 -10.29 -2.63 21.04
N HIS A 359 -10.31 -3.53 22.02
CA HIS A 359 -10.48 -3.20 23.44
C HIS A 359 -9.10 -3.11 24.11
N TYR A 360 -8.54 -1.90 24.08
CA TYR A 360 -7.26 -1.53 24.71
C TYR A 360 -7.39 -1.39 26.22
#